data_AF-I3DBA0-F1
#
_entry.id   AF-I3DBA0-F1
#
_cell.length_a   1.000
_cell.length_b   1.000
_cell.length_c   1.000
_cell.angle_alpha   90.00
_cell.angle_beta   90.00
_cell.angle_gamma   90.00
#
_symmetry.space_group_name_H-M   'P 1'
#
loop_
_entity.id
_entity.type
_entity.pdbx_description
1 polymer ?
#
loop_
_entity_poly.entity_id
_entity_poly.type
_entity_poly.pdbx_seq_one_letter_code
_entity_poly.pdbx_strand_id
1 'polypeptide(L)'
;MKKLIVLATAALMVSSLAHAAGEQSDPREAYESTVKTAKVKYSCQNGKKLAVKYGFNKQGIPTYAEAKLNGKTRFMPINLNTTDASGTTFGDENNFSLYGDPMEFDNFRKADVNIQNPASEILYKGCKAQKR
;
A
#
# COMPACT_ATOMS: atom_id res chain seq x y z
N MET A 1 59.90 23.86 8.32
CA MET A 1 58.79 24.83 8.42
C MET A 1 57.47 24.07 8.29
N LYS A 2 56.60 24.25 9.31
CA LYS A 2 55.16 23.99 9.43
C LYS A 2 54.39 23.17 8.36
N LYS A 3 53.84 22.05 8.86
CA LYS A 3 52.43 21.57 8.82
C LYS A 3 51.73 21.40 7.46
N LEU A 4 51.14 20.22 7.24
CA LEU A 4 49.67 20.02 7.34
C LEU A 4 49.32 18.51 7.36
N ILE A 5 48.50 18.15 8.35
CA ILE A 5 47.83 16.87 8.53
C ILE A 5 46.54 16.92 7.70
N VAL A 6 46.23 15.87 6.95
CA VAL A 6 44.85 15.53 6.58
C VAL A 6 44.68 14.00 6.69
N LEU A 7 43.87 13.58 7.66
CA LEU A 7 43.23 12.27 7.73
C LEU A 7 41.98 12.31 6.84
N ALA A 8 41.77 11.29 6.00
CA ALA A 8 40.43 10.98 5.50
C ALA A 8 40.33 9.47 5.19
N THR A 9 39.55 8.80 6.02
CA THR A 9 39.06 7.43 5.92
C THR A 9 38.31 7.18 4.62
N ALA A 10 38.72 6.18 3.84
CA ALA A 10 37.89 5.64 2.76
C ALA A 10 37.12 4.42 3.30
N ALA A 11 35.79 4.57 3.33
CA ALA A 11 34.83 3.62 3.86
C ALA A 11 34.78 2.32 3.03
N LEU A 12 34.63 1.20 3.74
CA LEU A 12 34.30 -0.11 3.17
C LEU A 12 32.89 -0.04 2.56
N MET A 13 32.80 -0.06 1.23
CA MET A 13 31.54 -0.23 0.52
C MET A 13 31.17 -1.72 0.55
N VAL A 14 30.21 -2.08 1.39
CA VAL A 14 29.57 -3.41 1.38
C VAL A 14 28.06 -3.23 1.31
N SER A 15 27.46 -3.68 0.20
CA SER A 15 26.06 -4.15 0.09
C SER A 15 25.75 -4.31 -1.40
N SER A 16 25.87 -5.49 -2.00
CA SER A 16 24.95 -6.65 -1.96
C SER A 16 24.20 -6.77 -3.29
N LEU A 17 24.35 -7.94 -3.92
CA LEU A 17 23.79 -8.36 -5.19
C LEU A 17 22.27 -8.55 -5.14
N ALA A 18 21.62 -8.22 -6.26
CA ALA A 18 20.34 -8.72 -6.79
C ALA A 18 19.07 -8.54 -5.95
N HIS A 19 18.00 -8.02 -6.56
CA HIS A 19 16.73 -8.71 -6.82
C HIS A 19 15.93 -7.85 -7.83
N ALA A 20 16.10 -8.10 -9.12
CA ALA A 20 15.15 -7.68 -10.14
C ALA A 20 14.02 -8.72 -10.19
N ALA A 21 13.09 -8.60 -9.25
CA ALA A 21 11.74 -9.14 -9.33
C ALA A 21 10.83 -7.98 -8.91
N GLY A 22 9.84 -7.66 -9.76
CA GLY A 22 9.12 -6.38 -9.76
C GLY A 22 8.84 -5.77 -8.38
N GLU A 23 9.09 -4.47 -8.26
CA GLU A 23 9.03 -3.72 -6.99
C GLU A 23 7.61 -3.70 -6.42
N GLN A 24 7.32 -4.63 -5.52
CA GLN A 24 6.32 -4.40 -4.49
C GLN A 24 6.84 -3.26 -3.62
N SER A 25 6.07 -2.17 -3.48
CA SER A 25 6.53 -1.03 -2.70
C SER A 25 6.79 -1.46 -1.24
N ASP A 26 7.97 -1.13 -0.71
CA ASP A 26 8.35 -1.44 0.67
C ASP A 26 7.31 -0.79 1.61
N PRO A 27 6.72 -1.53 2.58
CA PRO A 27 5.82 -0.94 3.56
C PRO A 27 6.35 0.35 4.23
N ARG A 28 7.67 0.46 4.44
CA ARG A 28 8.31 1.66 4.98
C ARG A 28 8.23 2.82 4.00
N GLU A 29 8.61 2.60 2.75
CA GLU A 29 8.55 3.61 1.70
C GLU A 29 7.10 4.08 1.44
N ALA A 30 6.15 3.16 1.42
CA ALA A 30 4.73 3.46 1.33
C ALA A 30 4.27 4.36 2.48
N TYR A 31 4.75 4.11 3.70
CA TYR A 31 4.43 4.96 4.86
C TYR A 31 5.13 6.33 4.78
N GLU A 32 6.42 6.38 4.47
CA GLU A 32 7.23 7.61 4.42
C GLU A 32 6.80 8.57 3.30
N SER A 33 6.37 8.04 2.16
CA SER A 33 5.86 8.84 1.04
C SER A 33 4.45 9.39 1.28
N THR A 34 3.74 8.90 2.31
CA THR A 34 2.36 9.33 2.62
C THR A 34 2.34 10.70 3.29
N VAL A 35 1.53 11.62 2.73
CA VAL A 35 1.31 12.96 3.30
C VAL A 35 -0.15 13.23 3.68
N LYS A 36 -1.09 12.43 3.16
CA LYS A 36 -2.52 12.51 3.47
C LYS A 36 -3.05 11.13 3.79
N THR A 37 -4.00 11.06 4.71
CA THR A 37 -4.73 9.82 4.97
C THR A 37 -6.22 10.08 5.03
N ALA A 38 -7.02 9.09 4.60
CA ALA A 38 -8.47 9.18 4.66
C ALA A 38 -9.10 7.81 4.87
N LYS A 39 -10.25 7.80 5.56
CA LYS A 39 -11.03 6.57 5.81
C LYS A 39 -12.27 6.50 4.92
N VAL A 40 -12.58 5.28 4.47
CA VAL A 40 -13.81 4.91 3.78
C VAL A 40 -14.44 3.73 4.51
N LYS A 41 -15.76 3.79 4.70
CA LYS A 41 -16.56 2.67 5.17
C LYS A 41 -17.26 2.05 3.98
N TYR A 42 -17.33 0.72 3.97
CA TYR A 42 -17.90 -0.05 2.90
C TYR A 42 -19.00 -0.97 3.40
N SER A 43 -20.01 -1.17 2.56
CA SER A 43 -20.96 -2.26 2.68
C SER A 43 -20.65 -3.30 1.61
N CYS A 44 -20.39 -4.54 2.04
CA CYS A 44 -20.01 -5.64 1.18
C CYS A 44 -21.15 -6.66 1.08
N GLN A 45 -20.98 -7.66 0.20
CA GLN A 45 -21.87 -8.81 0.12
C GLN A 45 -21.99 -9.52 1.48
N ASN A 46 -23.08 -10.27 1.65
CA ASN A 46 -23.41 -11.00 2.89
C ASN A 46 -23.52 -10.11 4.13
N GLY A 47 -23.86 -8.82 3.94
CA GLY A 47 -24.04 -7.85 5.03
C GLY A 47 -22.74 -7.43 5.73
N LYS A 48 -21.57 -7.88 5.26
CA LYS A 48 -20.29 -7.56 5.87
C LYS A 48 -19.99 -6.06 5.78
N LYS A 49 -19.32 -5.54 6.82
CA LYS A 49 -18.87 -4.14 6.89
C LYS A 49 -17.35 -4.09 6.96
N LEU A 50 -16.77 -3.17 6.20
CA LEU A 50 -15.34 -2.97 6.11
C LEU A 50 -15.03 -1.48 6.30
N ALA A 51 -13.96 -1.18 7.04
CA ALA A 51 -13.41 0.16 7.14
C ALA A 51 -11.96 0.12 6.70
N VAL A 52 -11.62 0.93 5.70
CA VAL A 52 -10.26 1.02 5.14
C VAL A 52 -9.75 2.44 5.34
N LYS A 53 -8.51 2.56 5.81
CA LYS A 53 -7.73 3.80 5.81
C LYS A 53 -6.76 3.73 4.64
N TYR A 54 -6.80 4.73 3.77
CA TYR A 54 -5.86 4.88 2.67
C TYR A 54 -4.83 5.97 2.99
N GLY A 55 -3.58 5.73 2.58
CA GLY A 55 -2.53 6.74 2.50
C GLY A 55 -2.40 7.26 1.07
N PHE A 56 -2.05 8.53 0.93
CA PHE A 56 -1.78 9.17 -0.36
C PHE A 56 -0.52 10.02 -0.29
N ASN A 57 0.27 10.00 -1.37
CA ASN A 57 1.44 10.86 -1.53
C ASN A 57 1.03 12.30 -1.93
N LYS A 58 2.02 13.17 -2.16
CA LYS A 58 1.79 14.58 -2.53
C LYS A 58 1.01 14.76 -3.83
N GLN A 59 1.12 13.81 -4.75
CA GLN A 59 0.42 13.82 -6.05
C GLN A 59 -1.01 13.29 -5.95
N GLY A 60 -1.43 12.77 -4.78
CA GLY A 60 -2.76 12.18 -4.61
C GLY A 60 -2.83 10.71 -5.07
N ILE A 61 -1.69 10.10 -5.38
CA ILE A 61 -1.59 8.68 -5.71
C ILE A 61 -1.62 7.88 -4.40
N PRO A 62 -2.41 6.79 -4.31
CA PRO A 62 -2.45 5.97 -3.11
C PRO A 62 -1.11 5.26 -2.85
N THR A 63 -0.76 5.12 -1.58
CA THR A 63 0.50 4.50 -1.13
C THR A 63 0.27 3.23 -0.33
N TYR A 64 -0.82 3.17 0.44
CA TYR A 64 -1.22 1.97 1.18
C TYR A 64 -2.72 1.94 1.47
N ALA A 65 -3.21 0.75 1.81
CA ALA A 65 -4.49 0.49 2.42
C ALA A 65 -4.31 -0.22 3.78
N GLU A 66 -5.07 0.20 4.78
CA GLU A 66 -5.04 -0.39 6.12
C GLU A 66 -6.46 -0.77 6.57
N ALA A 67 -6.63 -2.02 7.01
CA ALA A 67 -7.91 -2.55 7.48
C ALA A 67 -7.73 -3.51 8.66
N LYS A 68 -8.73 -3.60 9.54
CA LYS A 68 -8.77 -4.62 10.60
C LYS A 68 -9.33 -5.93 10.04
N LEU A 69 -8.46 -6.90 9.78
CA LEU A 69 -8.79 -8.20 9.21
C LEU A 69 -8.41 -9.30 10.20
N ASN A 70 -9.35 -10.21 10.49
CA ASN A 70 -9.17 -11.29 11.46
C ASN A 70 -8.65 -10.80 12.82
N GLY A 71 -9.23 -9.70 13.32
CA GLY A 71 -8.88 -9.11 14.61
C GLY A 71 -7.60 -8.28 14.64
N LYS A 72 -6.78 -8.28 13.58
CA LYS A 72 -5.51 -7.54 13.51
C LYS A 72 -5.54 -6.46 12.44
N THR A 73 -4.87 -5.34 12.69
CA THR A 73 -4.64 -4.33 11.66
C THR A 73 -3.67 -4.89 10.62
N ARG A 74 -4.04 -4.82 9.35
CA ARG A 74 -3.23 -5.24 8.21
C ARG A 74 -2.88 -4.00 7.40
N PHE A 75 -1.59 -3.80 7.18
CA PHE A 75 -1.04 -2.76 6.32
C PHE A 75 -0.70 -3.40 4.97
N MET A 76 -1.28 -2.87 3.90
CA MET A 76 -1.14 -3.37 2.54
C MET A 76 -0.55 -2.23 1.69
N PRO A 77 0.76 -2.23 1.39
CA PRO A 77 1.36 -1.22 0.52
C PRO A 77 0.81 -1.35 -0.90
N ILE A 78 0.83 -0.27 -1.69
CA ILE A 78 0.40 -0.34 -3.09
C ILE A 78 1.29 -1.33 -3.87
N ASN A 79 0.67 -2.14 -4.71
CA ASN A 79 1.36 -3.05 -5.60
C ASN A 79 1.43 -2.43 -6.99
N LEU A 80 2.59 -1.87 -7.33
CA LEU A 80 2.81 -1.20 -8.61
C LEU A 80 2.97 -2.19 -9.77
N ASN A 81 3.22 -3.48 -9.50
CA ASN A 81 3.29 -4.51 -10.53
C ASN A 81 1.91 -4.88 -11.09
N THR A 82 0.85 -4.66 -10.31
CA THR A 82 -0.53 -5.08 -10.66
C THR A 82 -1.51 -3.92 -10.73
N THR A 83 -1.13 -2.73 -10.27
CA THR A 83 -1.93 -1.51 -10.41
C THR A 83 -1.74 -0.92 -11.79
N ASP A 84 -2.84 -0.62 -12.46
CA ASP A 84 -2.85 0.04 -13.77
C ASP A 84 -4.13 0.89 -13.95
N ALA A 85 -4.42 1.31 -15.19
CA ALA A 85 -5.60 2.11 -15.49
C ALA A 85 -6.94 1.38 -15.28
N SER A 86 -6.93 0.05 -15.14
CA SER A 86 -8.12 -0.77 -14.91
C SER A 86 -8.43 -1.01 -13.44
N GLY A 87 -7.44 -0.84 -12.54
CA GLY A 87 -7.66 -1.03 -11.11
C GLY A 87 -6.44 -0.74 -10.24
N THR A 88 -6.69 -0.59 -8.95
CA THR A 88 -5.64 -0.42 -7.94
C THR A 88 -5.59 -1.63 -7.03
N THR A 89 -4.37 -2.12 -6.79
CA THR A 89 -4.10 -3.25 -5.91
C THR A 89 -3.16 -2.84 -4.78
N PHE A 90 -3.49 -3.25 -3.56
CA PHE A 90 -2.66 -3.12 -2.37
C PHE A 90 -2.36 -4.51 -1.83
N GLY A 91 -1.14 -4.72 -1.33
CA GLY A 91 -0.64 -6.03 -0.94
C GLY A 91 -0.44 -6.93 -2.15
N ASP A 92 -0.31 -8.22 -1.88
CA ASP A 92 0.00 -9.24 -2.88
C ASP A 92 -0.72 -10.55 -2.54
N GLU A 93 -0.68 -11.51 -3.45
CA GLU A 93 -1.37 -12.80 -3.31
C GLU A 93 -0.80 -13.69 -2.19
N ASN A 94 0.45 -13.48 -1.77
CA ASN A 94 1.07 -14.19 -0.65
C ASN A 94 0.70 -13.57 0.71
N ASN A 95 0.00 -12.42 0.69
CA ASN A 95 -0.43 -11.67 1.85
C ASN A 95 -1.94 -11.36 1.78
N PHE A 96 -2.43 -10.53 2.71
CA PHE A 96 -3.72 -9.90 2.50
C PHE A 96 -3.59 -8.90 1.35
N SER A 97 -4.55 -8.91 0.44
CA SER A 97 -4.62 -7.92 -0.62
C SER A 97 -6.00 -7.29 -0.74
N LEU A 98 -5.99 -6.02 -1.15
CA LEU A 98 -7.17 -5.25 -1.50
C LEU A 98 -7.06 -4.89 -2.97
N TYR A 99 -8.08 -5.19 -3.76
CA TYR A 99 -8.12 -4.87 -5.19
C TYR A 99 -9.49 -4.30 -5.56
N GLY A 100 -9.51 -3.38 -6.51
CA GLY A 100 -10.73 -2.66 -6.86
C GLY A 100 -10.53 -1.67 -8.00
N ASP A 101 -11.47 -0.74 -8.11
CA ASP A 101 -11.47 0.30 -9.12
C ASP A 101 -10.19 1.16 -9.05
N PRO A 102 -9.82 1.85 -10.16
CA PRO A 102 -8.72 2.81 -10.15
C PRO A 102 -8.90 3.87 -9.07
N MET A 103 -7.85 4.12 -8.30
CA MET A 103 -7.92 4.95 -7.10
C MET A 103 -6.92 6.10 -7.13
N GLU A 104 -7.45 7.30 -6.93
CA GLU A 104 -6.73 8.55 -6.65
C GLU A 104 -7.45 9.29 -5.51
N PHE A 105 -6.82 10.34 -4.98
CA PHE A 105 -7.36 11.11 -3.87
C PHE A 105 -8.73 11.76 -4.18
N ASP A 106 -9.06 12.02 -5.43
CA ASP A 106 -10.33 12.63 -5.84
C ASP A 106 -11.50 11.63 -5.92
N ASN A 107 -11.20 10.35 -6.19
CA ASN A 107 -12.19 9.34 -6.53
C ASN A 107 -12.28 8.17 -5.52
N PHE A 108 -11.33 8.02 -4.59
CA PHE A 108 -11.25 6.87 -3.66
C PHE A 108 -12.51 6.62 -2.83
N ARG A 109 -13.35 7.65 -2.62
CA ARG A 109 -14.62 7.54 -1.88
C ARG A 109 -15.76 6.93 -2.71
N LYS A 110 -15.53 6.65 -3.99
CA LYS A 110 -16.47 6.06 -4.93
C LYS A 110 -16.00 4.68 -5.43
N ALA A 111 -14.71 4.40 -5.29
CA ALA A 111 -14.11 3.13 -5.72
C ALA A 111 -14.68 1.95 -4.93
N ASP A 112 -15.08 0.91 -5.66
CA ASP A 112 -15.48 -0.37 -5.12
C ASP A 112 -14.27 -1.28 -4.93
N VAL A 113 -14.32 -2.14 -3.90
CA VAL A 113 -13.15 -2.95 -3.51
C VAL A 113 -13.53 -4.38 -3.13
N ASN A 114 -12.53 -5.24 -3.10
CA ASN A 114 -12.57 -6.58 -2.52
C ASN A 114 -11.33 -6.79 -1.63
N ILE A 115 -11.41 -7.73 -0.70
CA ILE A 115 -10.25 -8.18 0.09
C ILE A 115 -10.19 -9.69 0.07
N GLN A 116 -9.00 -10.23 -0.22
CA GLN A 116 -8.68 -11.64 -0.07
C GLN A 116 -7.58 -11.87 0.98
N ASN A 117 -7.48 -13.10 1.47
CA ASN A 117 -6.40 -13.55 2.35
C ASN A 117 -5.29 -14.27 1.54
N PRO A 118 -4.17 -14.64 2.19
CA PRO A 118 -3.07 -15.37 1.53
C PRO A 118 -3.46 -16.75 0.97
N ALA A 119 -4.57 -17.33 1.43
CA ALA A 119 -5.11 -18.58 0.90
C ALA A 119 -6.03 -18.36 -0.31
N SER A 120 -6.03 -17.14 -0.89
CA SER A 120 -6.89 -16.73 -2.00
C SER A 120 -8.40 -16.77 -1.69
N GLU A 121 -8.78 -16.78 -0.41
CA GLU A 121 -10.18 -16.71 -0.01
C GLU A 121 -10.65 -15.25 0.04
N ILE A 122 -11.75 -14.95 -0.66
CA ILE A 122 -12.34 -13.61 -0.65
C ILE A 122 -13.08 -13.40 0.68
N LEU A 123 -12.47 -12.58 1.55
CA LEU A 123 -13.03 -12.24 2.86
C LEU A 123 -14.14 -11.18 2.75
N TYR A 124 -13.96 -10.23 1.85
CA TYR A 124 -14.89 -9.13 1.61
C TYR A 124 -15.09 -8.96 0.11
N LYS A 125 -16.31 -9.23 -0.38
CA LYS A 125 -16.65 -9.23 -1.80
C LYS A 125 -17.63 -8.10 -2.13
N GLY A 126 -17.45 -7.45 -3.28
CA GLY A 126 -18.36 -6.45 -3.82
C GLY A 126 -18.62 -5.29 -2.85
N CYS A 127 -17.56 -4.76 -2.24
CA CYS A 127 -17.67 -3.71 -1.24
C CYS A 127 -17.91 -2.35 -1.91
N LYS A 128 -19.09 -1.79 -1.67
CA LYS A 128 -19.49 -0.46 -2.15
C LYS A 128 -19.18 0.60 -1.11
N ALA A 129 -18.53 1.68 -1.52
CA ALA A 129 -18.24 2.81 -0.64
C ALA A 129 -19.54 3.45 -0.13
N GLN A 130 -19.63 3.67 1.19
CA GLN A 130 -20.79 4.32 1.79
C GLN A 130 -20.61 5.84 1.74
N LYS A 131 -21.65 6.55 1.29
CA LYS A 131 -21.71 8.02 1.39
C LYS A 131 -21.62 8.42 2.86
N ARG A 132 -20.82 9.45 3.14
CA ARG A 132 -20.69 10.03 4.49
C ARG A 132 -21.91 10.88 4.81
#